data_AF-A0A518VFP8-F1
#
_entry.id   AF-A0A518VFP8-F1
#
_cell.length_a   1.000
_cell.length_b   1.000
_cell.length_c   1.000
_cell.angle_alpha   90.00
_cell.angle_beta   90.00
_cell.angle_gamma   90.00
#
_symmetry.space_group_name_H-M   'P 1'
#
loop_
_entity.id
_entity.type
_entity.pdbx_description
1 polymer ?
#
loop_
_entity_poly.entity_id
_entity_poly.type
_entity_poly.pdbx_seq_one_letter_code
_entity_poly.pdbx_strand_id
1 'polypeptide(L)'
;MFIEDWFEELYQKVARIEEDWATSSTEKQEHLIRQLKQLRTCSDQVIDLWLKYEEKLNEVIRMIKQTSDISVSPKVNLYEEHQKQSEYFDVGEGPEGIEKELQQPLLLSTLLEGDQPQKEKQRELYERAEGFYHLRLYEQAKQHFASFLEQAPDWESGRLYYAYSLYYCLDHELALKEFRVLTRTAVSPKVVSISYNALGCMYVQEQNWLEAMQAFEMALSVRPQYAESMYNLAICFLEQGETEETMKICEQLLEEQDQDWELQVLYLRAVRQLFAQYPQKDIELMLKMYEPNRNLDTPTLWELAMLAEQAGFYQHALSCYQFLLERQPLDAGIWHAVAWNKWLLDGPTQAMPALKKALTLAPEHPDYLFSYGWMQLATGEITSARIAFSKILNATENHHLGLLGLIYAHEGEGAFDQAKDLATTLIEKQDQYSQMLGHYQLGKLSLQQGNQREASQYLEKARAYSDVIPEVNQWWERCKNAEDQVQGNKKTAGISTSTAEW
;
A
#
# COMPACT_ATOMS: atom_id res chain seq x y z
N MET A 1 8.06 22.86 -44.86
CA MET A 1 8.81 21.60 -44.94
C MET A 1 8.00 20.61 -44.14
N PHE A 2 7.59 19.50 -44.75
CA PHE A 2 6.82 18.49 -44.04
C PHE A 2 7.72 17.84 -42.98
N ILE A 3 7.15 17.34 -41.89
CA ILE A 3 7.94 16.76 -40.80
C ILE A 3 8.73 15.54 -41.33
N GLU A 4 8.13 14.83 -42.28
CA GLU A 4 8.70 13.72 -43.03
C GLU A 4 9.97 14.12 -43.79
N ASP A 5 9.98 15.27 -44.47
CA ASP A 5 11.16 15.77 -45.20
C ASP A 5 12.34 16.02 -44.24
N TRP A 6 12.04 16.46 -43.02
CA TRP A 6 13.05 16.77 -42.02
C TRP A 6 13.67 15.51 -41.41
N PHE A 7 12.84 14.52 -41.10
CA PHE A 7 13.32 13.23 -40.60
C PHE A 7 14.07 12.44 -41.68
N GLU A 8 13.67 12.53 -42.94
CA GLU A 8 14.41 11.96 -44.05
C GLU A 8 15.81 12.59 -44.18
N GLU A 9 15.95 13.91 -43.98
CA GLU A 9 17.26 14.57 -44.00
C GLU A 9 18.16 14.14 -42.83
N LEU A 10 17.58 13.95 -41.63
CA LEU A 10 18.31 13.43 -40.47
C LEU A 10 18.77 11.99 -40.71
N TYR A 11 17.88 11.15 -41.25
CA TYR A 11 18.19 9.77 -41.62
C TYR A 11 19.34 9.70 -42.61
N GLN A 12 19.30 10.50 -43.69
CA GLN A 12 20.38 10.54 -44.67
C GLN A 12 21.72 11.01 -44.09
N LYS A 13 21.71 11.92 -43.09
CA LYS A 13 22.94 12.35 -42.42
C LYS A 13 23.57 11.23 -41.59
N VAL A 14 22.76 10.41 -40.92
CA VAL A 14 23.23 9.24 -40.18
C VAL A 14 23.76 8.17 -41.13
N ALA A 15 23.03 7.87 -42.22
CA ALA A 15 23.44 6.89 -43.23
C ALA A 15 24.79 7.24 -43.88
N ARG A 16 25.05 8.53 -44.15
CA ARG A 16 26.37 8.97 -44.66
C ARG A 16 27.50 8.78 -43.65
N ILE A 17 27.24 9.01 -42.36
CA ILE A 17 28.23 8.77 -41.30
C ILE A 17 28.58 7.28 -41.22
N GLU A 18 27.59 6.42 -41.37
CA GLU A 18 27.76 4.96 -41.39
C GLU A 18 28.61 4.49 -42.58
N GLU A 19 28.31 4.97 -43.80
CA GLU A 19 29.09 4.66 -45.01
C GLU A 19 30.56 5.14 -44.90
N ASP A 20 30.78 6.33 -44.36
CA ASP A 20 32.11 6.93 -44.24
C ASP A 20 32.95 6.34 -43.09
N TRP A 21 32.34 5.62 -42.14
CA TRP A 21 33.00 5.12 -40.93
C TRP A 21 34.11 4.11 -41.22
N ALA A 22 33.84 3.15 -42.10
CA ALA A 22 34.72 2.01 -42.40
C ALA A 22 35.99 2.41 -43.19
N THR A 23 35.97 3.55 -43.88
CA THR A 23 37.07 4.00 -44.76
C THR A 23 37.84 5.21 -44.21
N SER A 24 37.49 5.68 -43.01
CA SER A 24 38.01 6.92 -42.42
C SER A 24 39.25 6.74 -41.55
N SER A 25 40.15 7.72 -41.59
CA SER A 25 41.28 7.83 -40.66
C SER A 25 40.80 8.19 -39.24
N THR A 26 41.61 7.93 -38.22
CA THR A 26 41.29 8.23 -36.80
C THR A 26 40.84 9.67 -36.56
N GLU A 27 41.45 10.64 -37.23
CA GLU A 27 41.07 12.05 -37.12
C GLU A 27 39.69 12.36 -37.75
N LYS A 28 39.32 11.64 -38.83
CA LYS A 28 37.98 11.74 -39.44
C LYS A 28 36.93 11.03 -38.59
N GLN A 29 37.26 9.90 -37.98
CA GLN A 29 36.35 9.19 -37.07
C GLN A 29 36.00 10.04 -35.84
N GLU A 30 36.94 10.79 -35.27
CA GLU A 30 36.64 11.76 -34.20
C GLU A 30 35.66 12.86 -34.67
N HIS A 31 35.78 13.32 -35.92
CA HIS A 31 34.85 14.27 -36.49
C HIS A 31 33.44 13.68 -36.67
N LEU A 32 33.35 12.45 -37.19
CA LEU A 32 32.10 11.73 -37.37
C LEU A 32 31.40 11.46 -36.03
N ILE A 33 32.15 11.10 -34.97
CA ILE A 33 31.60 10.96 -33.61
C ILE A 33 30.98 12.27 -33.12
N ARG A 34 31.61 13.41 -33.37
CA ARG A 34 31.05 14.73 -32.98
C ARG A 34 29.77 15.04 -33.74
N GLN A 35 29.70 14.72 -35.03
CA GLN A 35 28.48 14.89 -35.82
C GLN A 35 27.36 13.97 -35.33
N LEU A 36 27.65 12.71 -35.01
CA LEU A 36 26.70 11.77 -34.43
C LEU A 36 26.14 12.27 -33.09
N LYS A 37 27.01 12.80 -32.21
CA LYS A 37 26.59 13.42 -30.94
C LYS A 37 25.65 14.61 -31.16
N GLN A 38 25.92 15.45 -32.16
CA GLN A 38 25.05 16.57 -32.50
C GLN A 38 23.69 16.12 -33.04
N LEU A 39 23.66 15.10 -33.90
CA LEU A 39 22.41 14.51 -34.39
C LEU A 39 21.61 13.88 -33.24
N ARG A 40 22.30 13.23 -32.29
CA ARG A 40 21.65 12.69 -31.09
C ARG A 40 21.03 13.80 -30.23
N THR A 41 21.76 14.85 -29.94
CA THR A 41 21.22 16.01 -29.20
C THR A 41 20.04 16.67 -29.93
N CYS A 42 20.10 16.72 -31.27
CA CYS A 42 18.98 17.20 -32.07
C CYS A 42 17.75 16.30 -31.92
N SER A 43 17.92 14.98 -31.97
CA SER A 43 16.85 13.99 -31.72
C SER A 43 16.23 14.15 -30.34
N ASP A 44 17.05 14.31 -29.30
CA ASP A 44 16.57 14.47 -27.91
C ASP A 44 15.72 15.75 -27.77
N GLN A 45 16.14 16.86 -28.40
CA GLN A 45 15.40 18.12 -28.40
C GLN A 45 14.04 18.04 -29.10
N VAL A 46 13.90 17.20 -30.12
CA VAL A 46 12.61 17.00 -30.81
C VAL A 46 11.61 16.35 -29.88
N ILE A 47 12.05 15.36 -29.12
CA ILE A 47 11.22 14.65 -28.15
C ILE A 47 10.73 15.63 -27.08
N ASP A 48 11.62 16.47 -26.55
CA ASP A 48 11.27 17.50 -25.56
C ASP A 48 10.23 18.50 -26.10
N LEU A 49 10.38 18.92 -27.36
CA LEU A 49 9.44 19.84 -28.01
C LEU A 49 8.09 19.18 -28.29
N TRP A 50 8.09 17.91 -28.68
CA TRP A 50 6.89 17.12 -28.90
C TRP A 50 6.11 16.93 -27.59
N LEU A 51 6.78 16.59 -26.50
CA LEU A 51 6.16 16.44 -25.18
C LEU A 51 5.50 17.75 -24.70
N LYS A 52 6.17 18.89 -24.90
CA LYS A 52 5.61 20.22 -24.57
C LYS A 52 4.38 20.55 -25.42
N TYR A 53 4.39 20.17 -26.68
CA TYR A 53 3.23 20.34 -27.58
C TYR A 53 2.05 19.49 -27.09
N GLU A 54 2.27 18.21 -26.80
CA GLU A 54 1.25 17.29 -26.31
C GLU A 54 0.66 17.71 -24.96
N GLU A 55 1.50 18.18 -24.03
CA GLU A 55 1.06 18.71 -22.74
C GLU A 55 0.10 19.89 -22.96
N LYS A 56 0.48 20.83 -23.82
CA LYS A 56 -0.35 22.01 -24.12
C LYS A 56 -1.63 21.66 -24.87
N LEU A 57 -1.56 20.71 -25.80
CA LEU A 57 -2.70 20.20 -26.55
C LEU A 57 -3.73 19.59 -25.60
N ASN A 58 -3.27 18.76 -24.66
CA ASN A 58 -4.13 18.11 -23.67
C ASN A 58 -4.74 19.11 -22.67
N GLU A 59 -3.99 20.12 -22.26
CA GLU A 59 -4.49 21.21 -21.41
C GLU A 59 -5.66 21.96 -22.11
N VAL A 60 -5.50 22.27 -23.40
CA VAL A 60 -6.54 22.94 -24.19
C VAL A 60 -7.75 22.02 -24.41
N ILE A 61 -7.54 20.73 -24.69
CA ILE A 61 -8.63 19.75 -24.80
C ILE A 61 -9.43 19.67 -23.50
N ARG A 62 -8.76 19.66 -22.33
CA ARG A 62 -9.42 19.69 -21.02
C ARG A 62 -10.20 20.97 -20.81
N MET A 63 -9.62 22.13 -21.13
CA MET A 63 -10.28 23.43 -21.01
C MET A 63 -11.54 23.50 -21.88
N ILE A 64 -11.49 23.02 -23.12
CA ILE A 64 -12.64 22.99 -24.04
C ILE A 64 -13.73 22.06 -23.50
N LYS A 65 -13.38 20.87 -22.99
CA LYS A 65 -14.33 19.95 -22.34
C LYS A 65 -15.00 20.54 -21.10
N GLN A 66 -14.34 21.45 -20.39
CA GLN A 66 -14.87 22.09 -19.18
C GLN A 66 -15.73 23.34 -19.45
N THR A 67 -15.56 24.01 -20.60
CA THR A 67 -16.22 25.29 -20.91
C THR A 67 -17.39 25.19 -21.90
N SER A 68 -17.64 24.01 -22.48
CA SER A 68 -18.69 23.83 -23.47
C SER A 68 -19.89 23.05 -22.90
N ASP A 69 -20.98 23.78 -22.60
CA ASP A 69 -22.36 23.24 -22.56
C ASP A 69 -22.92 23.11 -24.00
N ILE A 70 -22.02 23.00 -24.97
CA ILE A 70 -22.32 22.86 -26.39
C ILE A 70 -22.27 21.35 -26.66
N SER A 71 -23.44 20.77 -26.89
CA SER A 71 -23.55 19.46 -27.51
C SER A 71 -22.91 19.52 -28.90
N VAL A 72 -21.61 19.31 -28.98
CA VAL A 72 -20.94 19.04 -30.23
C VAL A 72 -21.49 17.70 -30.69
N SER A 73 -22.36 17.75 -31.70
CA SER A 73 -22.81 16.58 -32.46
C SER A 73 -21.61 15.65 -32.72
N PRO A 74 -21.72 14.33 -32.49
CA PRO A 74 -20.59 13.40 -32.43
C PRO A 74 -20.02 13.07 -33.83
N LYS A 75 -19.94 14.04 -34.74
CA LYS A 75 -19.54 13.86 -36.15
C LYS A 75 -18.45 14.79 -36.66
N VAL A 76 -17.74 15.51 -35.79
CA VAL A 76 -16.46 16.11 -36.18
C VAL A 76 -15.39 15.60 -35.23
N ASN A 77 -15.06 14.33 -35.42
CA ASN A 77 -13.88 13.73 -34.84
C ASN A 77 -12.70 14.12 -35.76
N LEU A 78 -11.72 14.89 -35.25
CA LEU A 78 -10.50 15.23 -36.00
C LEU A 78 -9.57 14.01 -36.22
N TYR A 79 -10.01 12.82 -35.79
CA TYR A 79 -9.30 11.55 -35.87
C TYR A 79 -10.07 10.42 -36.59
N GLU A 80 -11.26 10.67 -37.18
CA GLU A 80 -12.08 9.63 -37.85
C GLU A 80 -11.97 9.60 -39.39
N GLU A 81 -10.78 9.42 -39.94
CA GLU A 81 -10.70 8.63 -41.19
C GLU A 81 -10.14 7.21 -40.98
N HIS A 82 -9.60 6.88 -39.81
CA HIS A 82 -9.07 5.53 -39.56
C HIS A 82 -9.33 5.01 -38.15
N GLN A 83 -10.59 4.95 -37.71
CA GLN A 83 -10.95 4.05 -36.62
C GLN A 83 -12.46 3.78 -36.63
N LYS A 84 -12.83 2.62 -37.18
CA LYS A 84 -14.05 1.93 -36.77
C LYS A 84 -13.66 0.97 -35.65
N GLN A 85 -14.40 1.09 -34.56
CA GLN A 85 -14.62 0.11 -33.49
C GLN A 85 -13.52 -0.02 -32.43
N SER A 86 -13.71 0.72 -31.34
CA SER A 86 -13.72 0.10 -30.00
C SER A 86 -14.50 1.00 -29.04
N GLU A 87 -15.71 0.57 -28.67
CA GLU A 87 -16.40 1.09 -27.48
C GLU A 87 -15.74 0.51 -26.24
N TYR A 88 -15.52 1.38 -25.27
CA TYR A 88 -15.05 1.13 -23.91
C TYR A 88 -15.86 0.02 -23.21
N PHE A 89 -15.16 -0.78 -22.41
CA PHE A 89 -15.68 -1.23 -21.13
C PHE A 89 -14.74 -0.78 -20.00
N ASP A 90 -15.36 -0.09 -19.07
CA ASP A 90 -14.91 0.39 -17.77
C ASP A 90 -14.43 -0.79 -16.91
N VAL A 91 -13.17 -0.77 -16.46
CA VAL A 91 -12.66 -1.64 -15.38
C VAL A 91 -11.87 -0.76 -14.43
N GLY A 92 -12.38 -0.66 -13.20
CA GLY A 92 -11.83 0.15 -12.14
C GLY A 92 -10.41 -0.24 -11.72
N GLU A 93 -9.76 0.75 -11.11
CA GLU A 93 -8.56 0.71 -10.26
C GLU A 93 -8.00 -0.70 -10.00
N GLY A 94 -7.12 -1.14 -10.90
CA GLY A 94 -6.15 -2.20 -10.66
C GLY A 94 -4.92 -1.62 -9.96
N PRO A 95 -4.15 -2.43 -9.21
CA PRO A 95 -3.11 -1.93 -8.31
C PRO A 95 -1.98 -1.26 -9.10
N GLU A 96 -1.74 0.02 -8.80
CA GLU A 96 -0.67 0.90 -9.33
C GLU A 96 0.77 0.44 -8.99
N GLY A 97 0.99 -0.86 -8.75
CA GLY A 97 2.27 -1.42 -8.32
C GLY A 97 3.14 -2.03 -9.42
N ILE A 98 2.69 -2.09 -10.68
CA ILE A 98 3.44 -2.77 -11.76
C ILE A 98 4.39 -1.82 -12.52
N GLU A 99 4.33 -0.50 -12.28
CA GLU A 99 5.01 0.48 -13.14
C GLU A 99 6.46 0.83 -12.76
N LYS A 100 7.01 0.37 -11.63
CA LYS A 100 8.27 0.93 -11.10
C LYS A 100 9.55 0.10 -11.11
N GLU A 101 9.55 -1.17 -11.50
CA GLU A 101 10.80 -1.96 -11.59
C GLU A 101 11.11 -2.59 -12.97
N LEU A 102 10.64 -1.96 -14.05
CA LEU A 102 11.22 -2.21 -15.39
C LEU A 102 12.39 -1.27 -15.72
N GLN A 103 12.89 -0.50 -14.74
CA GLN A 103 14.06 0.36 -14.93
C GLN A 103 15.38 -0.36 -14.66
N GLN A 104 15.68 -1.28 -15.57
CA GLN A 104 16.85 -1.20 -16.44
C GLN A 104 16.57 -2.16 -17.59
N PRO A 105 16.53 -1.72 -18.86
CA PRO A 105 16.52 -2.66 -19.95
C PRO A 105 17.81 -3.44 -19.85
N LEU A 106 17.72 -4.68 -19.35
CA LEU A 106 18.82 -5.62 -19.42
C LEU A 106 19.17 -5.67 -20.91
N LEU A 107 20.34 -5.14 -21.29
CA LEU A 107 20.85 -5.30 -22.64
C LEU A 107 21.11 -6.79 -22.84
N LEU A 108 20.07 -7.53 -23.24
CA LEU A 108 20.17 -8.92 -23.68
C LEU A 108 21.12 -9.03 -24.88
N SER A 109 21.40 -7.92 -25.56
CA SER A 109 22.41 -7.79 -26.61
C SER A 109 23.85 -8.15 -26.19
N THR A 110 24.13 -8.30 -24.88
CA THR A 110 25.43 -8.76 -24.38
C THR A 110 25.61 -10.29 -24.38
N LEU A 111 24.59 -11.06 -24.77
CA LEU A 111 24.65 -12.53 -24.76
C LEU A 111 25.12 -13.09 -26.12
N LEU A 112 26.43 -13.33 -26.16
CA LEU A 112 27.27 -14.10 -27.08
C LEU A 112 26.58 -15.22 -27.92
N GLU A 113 26.87 -15.31 -29.23
CA GLU A 113 27.80 -16.29 -29.86
C GLU A 113 27.68 -16.40 -31.42
N GLY A 114 28.83 -16.25 -32.10
CA GLY A 114 29.20 -16.96 -33.34
C GLY A 114 28.89 -16.31 -34.69
N ASP A 115 29.92 -15.76 -35.33
CA ASP A 115 30.02 -15.23 -36.70
C ASP A 115 29.38 -16.13 -37.77
N GLN A 116 28.30 -15.64 -38.40
CA GLN A 116 27.89 -16.01 -39.75
C GLN A 116 27.18 -14.81 -40.42
N PRO A 117 27.44 -14.50 -41.71
CA PRO A 117 26.84 -13.34 -42.40
C PRO A 117 25.31 -13.41 -42.54
N GLN A 118 24.72 -14.62 -42.46
CA GLN A 118 23.25 -14.79 -42.37
C GLN A 118 22.68 -14.32 -41.03
N LYS A 119 23.47 -14.41 -39.95
CA LYS A 119 23.12 -13.87 -38.64
C LYS A 119 23.22 -12.35 -38.59
N GLU A 120 24.00 -11.68 -39.44
CA GLU A 120 24.11 -10.21 -39.44
C GLU A 120 22.80 -9.54 -39.86
N LYS A 121 22.20 -9.97 -40.98
CA LYS A 121 20.89 -9.45 -41.41
C LYS A 121 19.76 -9.81 -40.44
N GLN A 122 19.81 -11.00 -39.85
CA GLN A 122 18.87 -11.40 -38.79
C GLN A 122 19.06 -10.55 -37.53
N ARG A 123 20.30 -10.21 -37.19
CA ARG A 123 20.66 -9.36 -36.06
C ARG A 123 20.20 -7.92 -36.26
N GLU A 124 20.31 -7.36 -37.46
CA GLU A 124 19.74 -6.03 -37.77
C GLU A 124 18.21 -6.01 -37.59
N LEU A 125 17.51 -7.05 -38.06
CA LEU A 125 16.07 -7.18 -37.88
C LEU A 125 15.69 -7.33 -36.41
N TYR A 126 16.46 -8.10 -35.66
CA TYR A 126 16.31 -8.26 -34.22
C TYR A 126 16.54 -6.94 -33.47
N GLU A 127 17.64 -6.24 -33.75
CA GLU A 127 18.01 -4.97 -33.10
C GLU A 127 16.96 -3.88 -33.40
N ARG A 128 16.41 -3.88 -34.62
CA ARG A 128 15.28 -2.99 -34.98
C ARG A 128 14.02 -3.31 -34.16
N ALA A 129 13.65 -4.59 -34.06
CA ALA A 129 12.49 -5.02 -33.29
C ALA A 129 12.67 -4.73 -31.78
N GLU A 130 13.86 -4.99 -31.26
CA GLU A 130 14.28 -4.67 -29.90
C GLU A 130 14.21 -3.15 -29.64
N GLY A 131 14.61 -2.33 -30.62
CA GLY A 131 14.46 -0.87 -30.55
C GLY A 131 13.02 -0.42 -30.34
N PHE A 132 12.06 -1.00 -31.07
CA PHE A 132 10.63 -0.72 -30.85
C PHE A 132 10.17 -1.13 -29.45
N TYR A 133 10.63 -2.29 -28.97
CA TYR A 133 10.29 -2.76 -27.63
C TYR A 133 10.79 -1.82 -26.53
N HIS A 134 12.05 -1.37 -26.60
CA HIS A 134 12.61 -0.42 -25.63
C HIS A 134 11.97 0.96 -25.71
N LEU A 135 11.43 1.34 -26.86
CA LEU A 135 10.60 2.54 -27.04
C LEU A 135 9.15 2.37 -26.57
N ARG A 136 8.80 1.21 -25.99
CA ARG A 136 7.43 0.83 -25.56
C ARG A 136 6.40 0.83 -26.69
N LEU A 137 6.86 0.75 -27.93
CA LEU A 137 6.05 0.62 -29.14
C LEU A 137 5.72 -0.87 -29.34
N TYR A 138 4.96 -1.44 -28.39
CA TYR A 138 4.76 -2.89 -28.29
C TYR A 138 4.03 -3.50 -29.47
N GLU A 139 3.12 -2.76 -30.10
CA GLU A 139 2.40 -3.24 -31.29
C GLU A 139 3.35 -3.36 -32.50
N GLN A 140 4.23 -2.38 -32.69
CA GLN A 140 5.28 -2.44 -33.71
C GLN A 140 6.30 -3.53 -33.38
N ALA A 141 6.72 -3.63 -32.12
CA ALA A 141 7.62 -4.68 -31.65
C ALA A 141 7.05 -6.08 -31.91
N LYS A 142 5.78 -6.30 -31.57
CA LYS A 142 5.04 -7.55 -31.85
C LYS A 142 5.09 -7.92 -33.32
N GLN A 143 4.77 -6.98 -34.22
CA GLN A 143 4.79 -7.21 -35.67
C GLN A 143 6.20 -7.51 -36.19
N HIS A 144 7.19 -6.74 -35.76
CA HIS A 144 8.57 -6.91 -36.19
C HIS A 144 9.18 -8.22 -35.68
N PHE A 145 8.95 -8.58 -34.41
CA PHE A 145 9.38 -9.85 -33.85
C PHE A 145 8.65 -11.06 -34.47
N ALA A 146 7.36 -10.94 -34.80
CA ALA A 146 6.65 -11.98 -35.53
C ALA A 146 7.33 -12.27 -36.88
N SER A 147 7.62 -11.23 -37.67
CA SER A 147 8.32 -11.39 -38.96
C SER A 147 9.75 -11.92 -38.81
N PHE A 148 10.42 -11.58 -37.70
CA PHE A 148 11.76 -12.06 -37.39
C PHE A 148 11.75 -13.56 -37.07
N LEU A 149 10.77 -14.03 -36.30
CA LEU A 149 10.63 -15.44 -35.90
C LEU A 149 10.25 -16.37 -37.06
N GLU A 150 9.66 -15.85 -38.15
CA GLU A 150 9.49 -16.62 -39.39
C GLU A 150 10.84 -17.01 -40.01
N GLN A 151 11.88 -16.19 -39.82
CA GLN A 151 13.22 -16.39 -40.39
C GLN A 151 14.16 -17.09 -39.41
N ALA A 152 13.95 -16.92 -38.10
CA ALA A 152 14.79 -17.45 -37.03
C ALA A 152 13.92 -18.00 -35.88
N PRO A 153 13.19 -19.12 -36.06
CA PRO A 153 12.25 -19.64 -35.07
C PRO A 153 12.91 -20.14 -33.78
N ASP A 154 14.19 -20.51 -33.84
CA ASP A 154 14.97 -21.04 -32.73
C ASP A 154 15.63 -19.92 -31.89
N TRP A 155 15.47 -18.65 -32.27
CA TRP A 155 16.08 -17.54 -31.56
C TRP A 155 15.33 -17.22 -30.26
N GLU A 156 15.82 -17.78 -29.16
CA GLU A 156 15.21 -17.72 -27.83
C GLU A 156 14.89 -16.30 -27.35
N SER A 157 15.82 -15.35 -27.46
CA SER A 157 15.59 -13.97 -27.00
C SER A 157 14.58 -13.20 -27.86
N GLY A 158 14.51 -13.49 -29.16
CA GLY A 158 13.53 -12.88 -30.06
C GLY A 158 12.14 -13.40 -29.78
N ARG A 159 12.01 -14.70 -29.48
CA ARG A 159 10.74 -15.29 -29.02
C ARG A 159 10.34 -14.78 -27.65
N LEU A 160 11.30 -14.54 -26.75
CA LEU A 160 11.06 -13.93 -25.45
C LEU A 160 10.52 -12.50 -25.58
N TYR A 161 11.17 -11.64 -26.37
CA TYR A 161 10.67 -10.28 -26.61
C TYR A 161 9.34 -10.27 -27.37
N TYR A 162 9.11 -11.23 -28.26
CA TYR A 162 7.80 -11.42 -28.88
C TYR A 162 6.71 -11.74 -27.86
N ALA A 163 6.98 -12.69 -26.94
CA ALA A 163 6.05 -13.07 -25.87
C ALA A 163 5.73 -11.88 -24.95
N TYR A 164 6.73 -11.07 -24.59
CA TYR A 164 6.49 -9.85 -23.81
C TYR A 164 5.74 -8.77 -24.61
N SER A 165 6.02 -8.62 -25.92
CA SER A 165 5.28 -7.69 -26.77
C SER A 165 3.80 -8.07 -26.85
N LEU A 166 3.49 -9.37 -27.00
CA LEU A 166 2.13 -9.90 -26.91
C LEU A 166 1.48 -9.60 -25.57
N TYR A 167 2.22 -9.82 -24.46
CA TYR A 167 1.73 -9.55 -23.12
C TYR A 167 1.35 -8.08 -22.91
N TYR A 168 2.20 -7.13 -23.33
CA TYR A 168 1.88 -5.70 -23.22
C TYR A 168 0.81 -5.23 -24.20
N CYS A 169 0.60 -5.93 -25.30
CA CYS A 169 -0.55 -5.74 -26.20
C CYS A 169 -1.86 -6.35 -25.67
N LEU A 170 -1.87 -6.92 -24.45
CA LEU A 170 -3.00 -7.63 -23.84
C LEU A 170 -3.44 -8.90 -24.61
N ASP A 171 -2.57 -9.42 -25.47
CA ASP A 171 -2.76 -10.69 -26.18
C ASP A 171 -2.36 -11.88 -25.27
N HIS A 172 -2.97 -11.96 -24.07
CA HIS A 172 -2.55 -12.85 -22.98
C HIS A 172 -2.53 -14.33 -23.36
N GLU A 173 -3.50 -14.84 -24.14
CA GLU A 173 -3.52 -16.24 -24.56
C GLU A 173 -2.31 -16.62 -25.41
N LEU A 174 -1.91 -15.72 -26.32
CA LEU A 174 -0.77 -15.93 -27.21
C LEU A 174 0.54 -15.79 -26.44
N ALA A 175 0.66 -14.78 -25.57
CA ALA A 175 1.82 -14.61 -24.71
C ALA A 175 2.07 -15.86 -23.84
N LEU A 176 1.02 -16.38 -23.20
CA LEU A 176 1.08 -17.58 -22.38
C LEU A 176 1.54 -18.81 -23.17
N LYS A 177 1.08 -18.95 -24.42
CA LYS A 177 1.54 -20.01 -25.31
C LYS A 177 3.02 -19.89 -25.63
N GLU A 178 3.50 -18.70 -25.97
CA GLU A 178 4.91 -18.46 -26.30
C GLU A 178 5.84 -18.68 -25.10
N PHE A 179 5.47 -18.21 -23.91
CA PHE A 179 6.24 -18.49 -22.70
C PHE A 179 6.27 -20.00 -22.38
N ARG A 180 5.17 -20.74 -22.56
CA ARG A 180 5.14 -22.21 -22.40
C ARG A 180 5.99 -22.95 -23.44
N VAL A 181 6.15 -22.40 -24.63
CA VAL A 181 7.10 -22.94 -25.62
C VAL A 181 8.52 -22.73 -25.11
N LEU A 182 8.86 -21.51 -24.69
CA LEU A 182 10.19 -21.17 -24.18
C LEU A 182 10.61 -22.01 -22.99
N THR A 183 9.72 -22.30 -22.04
CA THR A 183 10.06 -23.15 -20.88
C THR A 183 10.41 -24.60 -21.25
N ARG A 184 10.03 -25.06 -22.45
CA ARG A 184 10.28 -26.42 -22.94
C ARG A 184 11.39 -26.51 -23.98
N THR A 185 11.57 -25.47 -24.79
CA THR A 185 12.47 -25.49 -25.95
C THR A 185 13.73 -24.68 -25.75
N ALA A 186 13.75 -23.70 -24.84
CA ALA A 186 14.94 -22.89 -24.62
C ALA A 186 16.05 -23.70 -23.96
N VAL A 187 17.26 -23.54 -24.47
CA VAL A 187 18.50 -24.12 -23.97
C VAL A 187 19.09 -23.25 -22.86
N SER A 188 18.93 -21.92 -22.94
CA SER A 188 19.47 -21.00 -21.95
C SER A 188 18.72 -21.08 -20.62
N PRO A 189 19.39 -21.46 -19.50
CA PRO A 189 18.75 -21.48 -18.18
C PRO A 189 18.15 -20.13 -17.78
N LYS A 190 18.77 -19.04 -18.23
CA LYS A 190 18.29 -17.67 -17.99
C LYS A 190 16.95 -17.42 -18.71
N VAL A 191 16.82 -17.82 -19.97
CA VAL A 191 15.57 -17.66 -20.73
C VAL A 191 14.47 -18.54 -20.13
N VAL A 192 14.80 -19.78 -19.75
CA VAL A 192 13.88 -20.68 -19.07
C VAL A 192 13.37 -20.07 -17.76
N SER A 193 14.26 -19.55 -16.91
CA SER A 193 13.85 -18.93 -15.64
C SER A 193 12.99 -17.68 -15.85
N ILE A 194 13.34 -16.80 -16.79
CA ILE A 194 12.54 -15.60 -17.10
C ILE A 194 11.15 -16.00 -17.61
N SER A 195 11.06 -17.03 -18.46
CA SER A 195 9.80 -17.52 -19.01
C SER A 195 8.89 -18.10 -17.93
N TYR A 196 9.45 -18.86 -16.98
CA TYR A 196 8.71 -19.34 -15.82
C TYR A 196 8.24 -18.19 -14.91
N ASN A 197 9.10 -17.19 -14.65
CA ASN A 197 8.70 -16.01 -13.89
C ASN A 197 7.57 -15.23 -14.59
N ALA A 198 7.64 -15.05 -15.90
CA ALA A 198 6.57 -14.40 -16.68
C ALA A 198 5.25 -15.18 -16.60
N LEU A 199 5.29 -16.52 -16.73
CA LEU A 199 4.09 -17.35 -16.52
C LEU A 199 3.52 -17.18 -15.11
N GLY A 200 4.37 -17.14 -14.09
CA GLY A 200 3.96 -16.88 -12.72
C GLY A 200 3.23 -15.55 -12.59
N CYS A 201 3.78 -14.46 -13.12
CA CYS A 201 3.13 -13.15 -13.12
C CYS A 201 1.77 -13.17 -13.83
N MET A 202 1.66 -13.87 -14.97
CA MET A 202 0.38 -14.02 -15.67
C MET A 202 -0.65 -14.77 -14.84
N TYR A 203 -0.27 -15.84 -14.14
CA TYR A 203 -1.17 -16.55 -13.25
C TYR A 203 -1.58 -15.72 -12.03
N VAL A 204 -0.68 -14.86 -11.49
CA VAL A 204 -1.02 -13.89 -10.44
C VAL A 204 -2.11 -12.92 -10.90
N GLN A 205 -2.05 -12.42 -12.14
CA GLN A 205 -3.09 -11.54 -12.68
C GLN A 205 -4.46 -12.21 -12.76
N GLU A 206 -4.48 -13.53 -13.00
CA GLU A 206 -5.69 -14.35 -12.98
C GLU A 206 -6.11 -14.80 -11.57
N GLN A 207 -5.38 -14.40 -10.52
CA GLN A 207 -5.53 -14.86 -9.13
C GLN A 207 -5.37 -16.39 -8.96
N ASN A 208 -4.68 -17.03 -9.90
CA ASN A 208 -4.33 -18.44 -9.87
C ASN A 208 -3.02 -18.63 -9.07
N TRP A 209 -3.11 -18.44 -7.75
CA TRP A 209 -1.96 -18.37 -6.86
C TRP A 209 -1.13 -19.66 -6.82
N LEU A 210 -1.77 -20.84 -6.88
CA LEU A 210 -1.07 -22.12 -6.82
C LEU A 210 -0.21 -22.35 -8.07
N GLU A 211 -0.77 -22.09 -9.25
CA GLU A 211 -0.06 -22.17 -10.53
C GLU A 211 1.05 -21.12 -10.62
N ALA A 212 0.81 -19.93 -10.08
CA ALA A 212 1.83 -18.89 -9.97
C ALA A 212 3.02 -19.34 -9.14
N MET A 213 2.77 -19.85 -7.93
CA MET A 213 3.82 -20.36 -7.03
C MET A 213 4.62 -21.48 -7.70
N GLN A 214 3.95 -22.45 -8.33
CA GLN A 214 4.64 -23.52 -9.07
C GLN A 214 5.52 -22.95 -10.19
N ALA A 215 5.06 -21.95 -10.93
CA ALA A 215 5.85 -21.33 -11.98
C ALA A 215 7.09 -20.62 -11.41
N PHE A 216 6.95 -19.86 -10.31
CA PHE A 216 8.10 -19.23 -9.65
C PHE A 216 9.08 -20.26 -9.06
N GLU A 217 8.59 -21.32 -8.41
CA GLU A 217 9.42 -22.42 -7.92
C GLU A 217 10.20 -23.10 -9.06
N MET A 218 9.57 -23.29 -10.22
CA MET A 218 10.25 -23.81 -11.40
C MET A 218 11.33 -22.84 -11.90
N ALA A 219 11.09 -21.53 -11.88
CA ALA A 219 12.10 -20.53 -12.21
C ALA A 219 13.31 -20.62 -11.26
N LEU A 220 13.05 -20.77 -9.96
CA LEU A 220 14.07 -20.89 -8.90
C LEU A 220 14.81 -22.23 -8.94
N SER A 221 14.16 -23.31 -9.38
CA SER A 221 14.82 -24.61 -9.59
C SER A 221 15.93 -24.54 -10.66
N VAL A 222 15.75 -23.65 -11.65
CA VAL A 222 16.71 -23.41 -12.74
C VAL A 222 17.74 -22.35 -12.33
N ARG A 223 17.29 -21.28 -11.66
CA ARG A 223 18.15 -20.21 -11.17
C ARG A 223 17.79 -19.88 -9.71
N PRO A 224 18.45 -20.50 -8.72
CA PRO A 224 18.12 -20.34 -7.30
C PRO A 224 18.22 -18.91 -6.75
N GLN A 225 19.09 -18.09 -7.34
CA GLN A 225 19.28 -16.68 -6.98
C GLN A 225 18.59 -15.73 -7.98
N TYR A 226 17.37 -16.09 -8.39
CA TYR A 226 16.55 -15.20 -9.21
C TYR A 226 15.74 -14.29 -8.30
N ALA A 227 16.33 -13.15 -7.92
CA ALA A 227 15.72 -12.18 -6.99
C ALA A 227 14.27 -11.81 -7.36
N GLU A 228 14.00 -11.49 -8.62
CA GLU A 228 12.65 -11.10 -9.06
C GLU A 228 11.63 -12.25 -8.92
N SER A 229 12.04 -13.49 -9.17
CA SER A 229 11.16 -14.65 -8.96
C SER A 229 11.01 -15.01 -7.49
N MET A 230 12.02 -14.77 -6.66
CA MET A 230 11.92 -14.93 -5.20
C MET A 230 10.93 -13.90 -4.63
N TYR A 231 11.06 -12.64 -5.03
CA TYR A 231 10.14 -11.57 -4.63
C TYR A 231 8.70 -11.87 -5.03
N ASN A 232 8.47 -12.27 -6.29
CA ASN A 232 7.13 -12.63 -6.76
C ASN A 232 6.56 -13.86 -6.02
N LEU A 233 7.40 -14.84 -5.67
CA LEU A 233 7.00 -15.98 -4.86
C LEU A 233 6.63 -15.54 -3.43
N ALA A 234 7.38 -14.62 -2.82
CA ALA A 234 7.10 -14.06 -1.50
C ALA A 234 5.76 -13.30 -1.47
N ILE A 235 5.42 -12.57 -2.54
CA ILE A 235 4.09 -11.98 -2.72
C ILE A 235 3.01 -13.05 -2.72
N CYS A 236 3.19 -14.14 -3.49
CA CYS A 236 2.21 -15.22 -3.53
C CYS A 236 2.02 -15.88 -2.17
N PHE A 237 3.10 -16.13 -1.42
CA PHE A 237 3.01 -16.65 -0.06
C PHE A 237 2.21 -15.72 0.85
N LEU A 238 2.43 -14.40 0.74
CA LEU A 238 1.73 -13.42 1.57
C LEU A 238 0.22 -13.44 1.31
N GLU A 239 -0.16 -13.45 0.03
CA GLU A 239 -1.58 -13.49 -0.38
C GLU A 239 -2.26 -14.83 -0.01
N GLN A 240 -1.51 -15.92 0.09
CA GLN A 240 -2.00 -17.20 0.64
C GLN A 240 -2.02 -17.25 2.17
N GLY A 241 -1.49 -16.23 2.86
CA GLY A 241 -1.40 -16.16 4.32
C GLY A 241 -0.19 -16.89 4.93
N GLU A 242 0.71 -17.38 4.09
CA GLU A 242 1.96 -18.06 4.47
C GLU A 242 3.05 -17.03 4.85
N THR A 243 2.74 -16.22 5.86
CA THR A 243 3.55 -15.06 6.29
C THR A 243 4.98 -15.42 6.68
N GLU A 244 5.22 -16.58 7.28
CA GLU A 244 6.57 -17.01 7.68
C GLU A 244 7.48 -17.30 6.48
N GLU A 245 6.94 -17.85 5.40
CA GLU A 245 7.72 -18.11 4.17
C GLU A 245 8.02 -16.80 3.42
N THR A 246 7.05 -15.87 3.37
CA THR A 246 7.30 -14.50 2.86
C THR A 246 8.46 -13.84 3.61
N MET A 247 8.41 -13.88 4.94
CA MET A 247 9.45 -13.28 5.78
C MET A 247 10.84 -13.86 5.52
N LYS A 248 10.97 -15.20 5.45
CA LYS A 248 12.27 -15.85 5.15
C LYS A 248 12.84 -15.41 3.82
N ILE A 249 12.00 -15.32 2.78
CA ILE A 249 12.45 -14.88 1.46
C ILE A 249 12.86 -13.40 1.50
N CYS A 250 12.08 -12.55 2.17
CA CYS A 250 12.43 -11.14 2.32
C CYS A 250 13.75 -10.95 3.07
N GLU A 251 13.95 -11.68 4.17
CA GLU A 251 15.21 -11.66 4.94
C GLU A 251 16.40 -12.07 4.05
N GLN A 252 16.26 -13.16 3.31
CA GLN A 252 17.29 -13.62 2.39
C GLN A 252 17.64 -12.59 1.31
N LEU A 253 16.63 -11.95 0.71
CA LEU A 253 16.84 -10.94 -0.32
C LEU A 253 17.41 -9.62 0.25
N LEU A 254 17.03 -9.24 1.48
CA LEU A 254 17.53 -8.04 2.16
C LEU A 254 18.99 -8.20 2.61
N GLU A 255 19.44 -9.42 2.94
CA GLU A 255 20.86 -9.71 3.18
C GLU A 255 21.75 -9.35 1.96
N GLU A 256 21.21 -9.52 0.75
CA GLU A 256 21.92 -9.20 -0.49
C GLU A 256 21.72 -7.73 -0.91
N GLN A 257 20.55 -7.14 -0.62
CA GLN A 257 20.15 -5.79 -1.01
C GLN A 257 19.56 -5.01 0.18
N ASP A 258 20.43 -4.51 1.05
CA ASP A 258 20.09 -3.89 2.34
C ASP A 258 19.18 -2.63 2.26
N GLN A 259 18.86 -2.10 1.07
CA GLN A 259 18.08 -0.86 0.90
C GLN A 259 16.93 -0.94 -0.12
N ASP A 260 16.42 -2.14 -0.41
CA ASP A 260 15.21 -2.28 -1.22
C ASP A 260 13.95 -1.97 -0.38
N TRP A 261 13.29 -0.85 -0.68
CA TRP A 261 12.09 -0.41 0.02
C TRP A 261 10.88 -1.29 -0.29
N GLU A 262 10.77 -1.86 -1.51
CA GLU A 262 9.63 -2.71 -1.88
C GLU A 262 9.63 -3.99 -1.06
N LEU A 263 10.82 -4.56 -0.91
CA LEU A 263 11.05 -5.74 -0.11
C LEU A 263 10.82 -5.50 1.38
N GLN A 264 11.20 -4.31 1.88
CA GLN A 264 10.89 -3.88 3.24
C GLN A 264 9.38 -3.72 3.46
N VAL A 265 8.65 -3.13 2.51
CA VAL A 265 7.18 -3.06 2.58
C VAL A 265 6.58 -4.46 2.63
N LEU A 266 7.04 -5.37 1.78
CA LEU A 266 6.54 -6.74 1.74
C LEU A 266 6.78 -7.46 3.08
N TYR A 267 7.98 -7.32 3.64
CA TYR A 267 8.32 -7.85 4.96
C TYR A 267 7.41 -7.26 6.06
N LEU A 268 7.23 -5.93 6.08
CA LEU A 268 6.37 -5.27 7.07
C LEU A 268 4.90 -5.71 6.95
N ARG A 269 4.38 -5.89 5.74
CA ARG A 269 3.05 -6.47 5.51
C ARG A 269 2.93 -7.88 6.07
N ALA A 270 3.96 -8.71 5.88
CA ALA A 270 4.00 -10.06 6.46
C ALA A 270 3.98 -10.03 7.99
N VAL A 271 4.79 -9.16 8.60
CA VAL A 271 4.82 -8.95 10.07
C VAL A 271 3.45 -8.48 10.58
N ARG A 272 2.79 -7.55 9.86
CA ARG A 272 1.46 -7.05 10.22
C ARG A 272 0.41 -8.16 10.22
N GLN A 273 0.40 -8.97 9.17
CA GLN A 273 -0.55 -10.08 9.05
C GLN A 273 -0.28 -11.14 10.13
N LEU A 274 0.98 -11.42 10.42
CA LEU A 274 1.38 -12.33 11.48
C LEU A 274 0.95 -11.80 12.87
N PHE A 275 1.09 -10.50 13.14
CA PHE A 275 0.63 -9.89 14.38
C PHE A 275 -0.88 -9.96 14.53
N ALA A 276 -1.62 -9.68 13.46
CA ALA A 276 -3.07 -9.75 13.47
C ALA A 276 -3.57 -11.18 13.78
N GLN A 277 -2.85 -12.21 13.34
CA GLN A 277 -3.17 -13.60 13.64
C GLN A 277 -2.67 -14.03 15.03
N TYR A 278 -1.50 -13.57 15.45
CA TYR A 278 -0.84 -13.97 16.69
C TYR A 278 -0.28 -12.76 17.45
N PRO A 279 -1.13 -11.98 18.16
CA PRO A 279 -0.70 -10.78 18.88
C PRO A 279 0.33 -11.03 20.00
N GLN A 280 0.50 -12.29 20.41
CA GLN A 280 1.42 -12.71 21.45
C GLN A 280 2.81 -13.11 20.91
N LYS A 281 3.00 -13.18 19.59
CA LYS A 281 4.27 -13.59 18.99
C LYS A 281 5.28 -12.42 19.08
N ASP A 282 6.54 -12.74 19.35
CA ASP A 282 7.61 -11.76 19.61
C ASP A 282 7.97 -10.93 18.36
N ILE A 283 7.17 -9.91 18.05
CA ILE A 283 7.40 -8.95 16.96
C ILE A 283 8.51 -7.95 17.28
N GLU A 284 8.91 -7.90 18.55
CA GLU A 284 10.03 -7.10 19.01
C GLU A 284 11.33 -7.39 18.24
N LEU A 285 11.63 -8.66 18.00
CA LEU A 285 12.84 -9.02 17.26
C LEU A 285 12.73 -8.58 15.79
N MET A 286 11.54 -8.73 15.21
CA MET A 286 11.27 -8.47 13.80
C MET A 286 11.30 -6.98 13.47
N LEU A 287 10.82 -6.11 14.36
CA LEU A 287 10.88 -4.65 14.18
C LEU A 287 12.25 -4.06 14.53
N LYS A 288 13.03 -4.67 15.44
CA LYS A 288 14.40 -4.23 15.75
C LYS A 288 15.37 -4.39 14.58
N MET A 289 15.06 -5.27 13.62
CA MET A 289 15.87 -5.41 12.41
C MET A 289 15.72 -4.20 11.47
N TYR A 290 14.60 -3.48 11.54
CA TYR A 290 14.30 -2.36 10.65
C TYR A 290 14.18 -1.06 11.43
N GLU A 291 15.33 -0.44 11.69
CA GLU A 291 15.37 0.89 12.25
C GLU A 291 14.81 1.91 11.24
N PRO A 292 13.92 2.83 11.66
CA PRO A 292 13.36 3.86 10.80
C PRO A 292 14.48 4.65 10.11
N ASN A 293 14.47 4.65 8.78
CA ASN A 293 15.43 5.40 7.97
C ASN A 293 14.73 6.54 7.23
N ARG A 294 15.36 7.72 7.22
CA ARG A 294 14.90 8.90 6.48
C ARG A 294 14.74 8.67 4.98
N ASN A 295 15.41 7.68 4.41
CA ASN A 295 15.38 7.37 2.98
C ASN A 295 14.14 6.56 2.55
N LEU A 296 13.43 5.93 3.48
CA LEU A 296 12.22 5.15 3.18
C LEU A 296 11.15 6.05 2.58
N ASP A 297 10.41 5.60 1.57
CA ASP A 297 9.30 6.35 1.00
C ASP A 297 8.15 6.53 2.02
N THR A 298 7.25 7.46 1.73
CA THR A 298 6.21 7.90 2.68
C THR A 298 5.23 6.78 3.06
N PRO A 299 4.71 5.97 2.12
CA PRO A 299 3.91 4.78 2.45
C PRO A 299 4.61 3.82 3.40
N THR A 300 5.88 3.50 3.15
CA THR A 300 6.65 2.56 3.99
C THR A 300 6.86 3.09 5.40
N LEU A 301 7.20 4.38 5.53
CA LEU A 301 7.29 5.03 6.84
C LEU A 301 5.96 4.98 7.60
N TRP A 302 4.84 5.11 6.90
CA TRP A 302 3.51 5.03 7.50
C TRP A 302 3.20 3.63 8.01
N GLU A 303 3.39 2.60 7.17
CA GLU A 303 3.16 1.20 7.58
C GLU A 303 4.08 0.79 8.74
N LEU A 304 5.36 1.17 8.71
CA LEU A 304 6.29 0.92 9.81
C LEU A 304 5.83 1.61 11.11
N ALA A 305 5.36 2.86 11.01
CA ALA A 305 4.88 3.61 12.18
C ALA A 305 3.65 2.96 12.81
N MET A 306 2.68 2.53 12.00
CA MET A 306 1.47 1.86 12.49
C MET A 306 1.80 0.51 13.13
N LEU A 307 2.71 -0.26 12.53
CA LEU A 307 3.15 -1.54 13.08
C LEU A 307 3.87 -1.36 14.41
N ALA A 308 4.78 -0.40 14.48
CA ALA A 308 5.48 -0.06 15.71
C ALA A 308 4.50 0.38 16.80
N GLU A 309 3.50 1.20 16.48
CA GLU A 309 2.46 1.62 17.42
C GLU A 309 1.64 0.44 17.94
N GLN A 310 1.19 -0.44 17.05
CA GLN A 310 0.43 -1.65 17.39
C GLN A 310 1.21 -2.62 18.27
N ALA A 311 2.51 -2.74 18.03
CA ALA A 311 3.42 -3.57 18.83
C ALA A 311 3.92 -2.87 20.11
N GLY A 312 3.54 -1.61 20.35
CA GLY A 312 3.92 -0.85 21.54
C GLY A 312 5.31 -0.20 21.50
N PHE A 313 5.99 -0.23 20.34
CA PHE A 313 7.26 0.46 20.09
C PHE A 313 7.04 1.93 19.74
N TYR A 314 6.47 2.68 20.67
CA TYR A 314 6.08 4.09 20.43
C TYR A 314 7.27 4.99 20.05
N GLN A 315 8.49 4.68 20.53
CA GLN A 315 9.68 5.44 20.17
C GLN A 315 10.07 5.24 18.70
N HIS A 316 9.99 4.00 18.20
CA HIS A 316 10.19 3.68 16.78
C HIS A 316 9.13 4.33 15.91
N ALA A 317 7.86 4.29 16.33
CA ALA A 317 6.77 4.98 15.64
C ALA A 317 7.01 6.50 15.56
N LEU A 318 7.44 7.13 16.67
CA LEU A 318 7.78 8.55 16.68
C LEU A 318 8.91 8.93 15.72
N SER A 319 9.95 8.10 15.59
CA SER A 319 11.01 8.33 14.60
C SER A 319 10.45 8.32 13.17
N CYS A 320 9.54 7.37 12.86
CA CYS A 320 8.87 7.33 11.55
C CYS A 320 8.03 8.60 11.31
N TYR A 321 7.20 8.97 12.28
CA TYR A 321 6.37 10.17 12.16
C TYR A 321 7.18 11.47 12.06
N GLN A 322 8.37 11.54 12.66
CA GLN A 322 9.27 12.68 12.47
C GLN A 322 9.73 12.80 11.01
N PHE A 323 10.15 11.70 10.38
CA PHE A 323 10.50 11.71 8.95
C PHE A 323 9.30 12.05 8.05
N LEU A 324 8.10 11.59 8.42
CA LEU A 324 6.86 11.95 7.72
C LEU A 324 6.54 13.45 7.86
N LEU A 325 6.69 14.04 9.06
CA LEU A 325 6.48 15.47 9.28
C LEU A 325 7.46 16.36 8.52
N GLU A 326 8.70 15.92 8.32
CA GLU A 326 9.66 16.65 7.48
C GLU A 326 9.17 16.81 6.03
N ARG A 327 8.41 15.83 5.54
CA ARG A 327 7.87 15.80 4.17
C ARG A 327 6.51 16.47 4.07
N GLN A 328 5.65 16.22 5.05
CA GLN A 328 4.25 16.64 5.08
C GLN A 328 3.94 17.40 6.39
N PRO A 329 4.55 18.58 6.61
CA PRO A 329 4.42 19.30 7.88
C PRO A 329 3.00 19.85 8.15
N LEU A 330 2.13 19.84 7.15
CA LEU A 330 0.75 20.32 7.21
C LEU A 330 -0.29 19.21 7.32
N ASP A 331 0.14 17.94 7.39
CA ASP A 331 -0.77 16.82 7.58
C ASP A 331 -1.18 16.73 9.06
N ALA A 332 -2.47 16.90 9.33
CA ALA A 332 -3.02 16.88 10.68
C ALA A 332 -2.96 15.48 11.32
N GLY A 333 -3.06 14.42 10.52
CA GLY A 333 -3.02 13.03 10.97
C GLY A 333 -1.66 12.65 11.53
N ILE A 334 -0.58 13.07 10.88
CA ILE A 334 0.79 12.83 11.40
C ILE A 334 0.98 13.54 12.75
N TRP A 335 0.52 14.79 12.89
CA TRP A 335 0.60 15.52 14.16
C TRP A 335 -0.21 14.85 15.28
N HIS A 336 -1.38 14.30 14.94
CA HIS A 336 -2.20 13.54 15.89
C HIS A 336 -1.50 12.24 16.31
N ALA A 337 -0.92 11.50 15.36
CA ALA A 337 -0.16 10.28 15.65
C ALA A 337 1.07 10.54 16.52
N VAL A 338 1.80 11.64 16.28
CA VAL A 338 2.90 12.09 17.16
C VAL A 338 2.38 12.39 18.56
N ALA A 339 1.23 13.05 18.68
CA ALA A 339 0.65 13.35 19.99
C ALA A 339 0.24 12.09 20.74
N TRP A 340 -0.40 11.14 20.06
CA TRP A 340 -0.80 9.86 20.63
C TRP A 340 0.38 9.07 21.17
N ASN A 341 1.42 8.88 20.35
CA ASN A 341 2.61 8.14 20.74
C ASN A 341 3.40 8.84 21.86
N LYS A 342 3.49 10.18 21.83
CA LYS A 342 4.08 10.95 22.95
C LYS A 342 3.29 10.84 24.24
N TRP A 343 1.96 10.76 24.16
CA TRP A 343 1.14 10.60 25.36
C TRP A 343 1.42 9.27 26.05
N LEU A 344 1.54 8.20 25.27
CA LEU A 344 1.85 6.86 25.78
C LEU A 344 3.26 6.74 26.36
N LEU A 345 4.24 7.50 25.84
CA LEU A 345 5.62 7.51 26.35
C LEU A 345 5.86 8.47 27.53
N ASP A 346 5.46 9.73 27.35
CA ASP A 346 5.91 10.86 28.17
C ASP A 346 4.78 11.49 28.99
N GLY A 347 3.54 11.05 28.77
CA GLY A 347 2.34 11.58 29.42
C GLY A 347 1.66 12.75 28.67
N PRO A 348 0.46 13.17 29.12
CA PRO A 348 -0.42 14.06 28.37
C PRO A 348 0.12 15.48 28.22
N THR A 349 0.96 15.94 29.15
CA THR A 349 1.52 17.30 29.13
C THR A 349 2.49 17.52 27.97
N GLN A 350 3.32 16.52 27.66
CA GLN A 350 4.30 16.59 26.56
C GLN A 350 3.66 16.37 25.18
N ALA A 351 2.56 15.62 25.12
CA ALA A 351 1.80 15.35 23.91
C ALA A 351 0.94 16.53 23.45
N MET A 352 0.45 17.34 24.39
CA MET A 352 -0.51 18.42 24.15
C MET A 352 -0.12 19.41 23.03
N PRO A 353 1.14 19.85 22.88
CA PRO A 353 1.52 20.76 21.79
C PRO A 353 1.29 20.16 20.40
N ALA A 354 1.61 18.87 20.20
CA ALA A 354 1.41 18.19 18.93
C ALA A 354 -0.08 18.04 18.61
N LEU A 355 -0.89 17.71 19.63
CA LEU A 355 -2.33 17.59 19.45
C LEU A 355 -3.01 18.92 19.13
N LYS A 356 -2.59 20.00 19.79
CA LYS A 356 -3.05 21.36 19.47
C LYS A 356 -2.67 21.75 18.04
N LYS A 357 -1.51 21.31 17.55
CA LYS A 357 -1.11 21.52 16.16
C LYS A 357 -2.03 20.75 15.19
N ALA A 358 -2.35 19.49 15.47
CA ALA A 358 -3.31 18.70 14.70
C ALA A 358 -4.69 19.40 14.65
N LEU A 359 -5.20 19.85 15.79
CA LEU A 359 -6.46 20.62 15.88
C LEU A 359 -6.38 22.00 15.22
N THR A 360 -5.21 22.61 15.08
CA THR A 360 -5.07 23.87 14.33
C THR A 360 -5.25 23.63 12.83
N LEU A 361 -4.79 22.47 12.34
CA LEU A 361 -4.88 22.07 10.94
C LEU A 361 -6.27 21.51 10.59
N ALA A 362 -6.88 20.76 11.51
CA ALA A 362 -8.22 20.20 11.37
C ALA A 362 -9.05 20.39 12.67
N PRO A 363 -9.67 21.57 12.87
CA PRO A 363 -10.32 21.94 14.13
C PRO A 363 -11.57 21.15 14.51
N GLU A 364 -12.22 20.52 13.54
CA GLU A 364 -13.50 19.83 13.70
C GLU A 364 -13.36 18.30 13.56
N HIS A 365 -12.14 17.78 13.44
CA HIS A 365 -11.92 16.34 13.29
C HIS A 365 -12.33 15.59 14.57
N PRO A 366 -13.29 14.65 14.51
CA PRO A 366 -13.81 13.97 15.70
C PRO A 366 -12.73 13.28 16.54
N ASP A 367 -11.82 12.55 15.90
CA ASP A 367 -10.78 11.79 16.60
C ASP A 367 -9.78 12.69 17.33
N TYR A 368 -9.47 13.86 16.75
CA TYR A 368 -8.50 14.79 17.35
C TYR A 368 -9.13 15.50 18.54
N LEU A 369 -10.40 15.87 18.42
CA LEU A 369 -11.19 16.41 19.53
C LEU A 369 -11.37 15.36 20.64
N PHE A 370 -11.54 14.09 20.27
CA PHE A 370 -11.65 12.99 21.22
C PHE A 370 -10.36 12.78 22.00
N SER A 371 -9.22 12.66 21.31
CA SER A 371 -7.91 12.59 21.95
C SER A 371 -7.63 13.82 22.81
N TYR A 372 -8.07 15.00 22.38
CA TYR A 372 -7.89 16.24 23.15
C TYR A 372 -8.72 16.23 24.43
N GLY A 373 -9.98 15.83 24.34
CA GLY A 373 -10.83 15.66 25.52
C GLY A 373 -10.22 14.69 26.53
N TRP A 374 -9.69 13.56 26.06
CA TRP A 374 -9.03 12.58 26.93
C TRP A 374 -7.75 13.11 27.59
N MET A 375 -6.88 13.77 26.82
CA MET A 375 -5.67 14.36 27.39
C MET A 375 -6.00 15.45 28.42
N GLN A 376 -7.05 16.24 28.19
CA GLN A 376 -7.52 17.26 29.14
C GLN A 376 -8.09 16.63 30.43
N LEU A 377 -8.87 15.54 30.32
CA LEU A 377 -9.30 14.77 31.51
C LEU A 377 -8.11 14.24 32.30
N ALA A 378 -7.09 13.70 31.62
CA ALA A 378 -5.88 13.20 32.26
C ALA A 378 -5.07 14.29 32.96
N THR A 379 -5.13 15.54 32.49
CA THR A 379 -4.54 16.71 33.17
C THR A 379 -5.44 17.37 34.21
N GLY A 380 -6.68 16.88 34.41
CA GLY A 380 -7.65 17.42 35.37
C GLY A 380 -8.50 18.60 34.86
N GLU A 381 -8.39 18.96 33.59
CA GLU A 381 -9.07 20.11 32.96
C GLU A 381 -10.44 19.70 32.40
N ILE A 382 -11.34 19.31 33.29
CA ILE A 382 -12.61 18.66 32.94
C ILE A 382 -13.52 19.55 32.08
N THR A 383 -13.53 20.86 32.34
CA THR A 383 -14.35 21.82 31.59
C THR A 383 -13.96 21.89 30.11
N SER A 384 -12.65 21.90 29.83
CA SER A 384 -12.12 21.89 28.46
C SER A 384 -12.42 20.57 27.75
N ALA A 385 -12.33 19.45 28.47
CA ALA A 385 -12.69 18.14 27.93
C ALA A 385 -14.17 18.07 27.54
N ARG A 386 -15.06 18.54 28.41
CA ARG A 386 -16.51 18.59 28.15
C ARG A 386 -16.83 19.40 26.90
N ILE A 387 -16.22 20.57 26.74
CA ILE A 387 -16.40 21.39 25.53
C ILE A 387 -15.96 20.62 24.27
N ALA A 388 -14.83 19.94 24.33
CA ALA A 388 -14.33 19.15 23.20
C ALA A 388 -15.28 18.01 22.82
N PHE A 389 -15.75 17.23 23.80
CA PHE A 389 -16.68 16.13 23.53
C PHE A 389 -18.07 16.63 23.07
N SER A 390 -18.56 17.76 23.60
CA SER A 390 -19.78 18.40 23.09
C SER A 390 -19.65 18.82 21.63
N LYS A 391 -18.47 19.29 21.18
CA LYS A 391 -18.25 19.60 19.75
C LYS A 391 -18.39 18.37 18.86
N ILE A 392 -17.87 17.22 19.31
CA ILE A 392 -18.01 15.95 18.58
C ILE A 392 -19.49 15.58 18.42
N LEU A 393 -20.25 15.67 19.51
CA LEU A 393 -21.68 15.34 19.51
C LEU A 393 -22.50 16.28 18.62
N ASN A 394 -22.12 17.56 18.55
CA ASN A 394 -22.81 18.55 17.72
C ASN A 394 -22.46 18.45 16.24
N ALA A 395 -21.23 18.07 15.89
CA ALA A 395 -20.78 17.93 14.51
C ALA A 395 -21.31 16.64 13.87
N THR A 396 -21.39 15.57 14.66
CA THR A 396 -21.91 14.26 14.28
C THR A 396 -22.93 13.85 15.31
N GLU A 397 -24.20 14.12 15.01
CA GLU A 397 -25.30 13.81 15.93
C GLU A 397 -25.22 12.34 16.35
N ASN A 398 -25.23 12.09 17.66
CA ASN A 398 -25.14 10.76 18.26
C ASN A 398 -23.83 10.00 18.01
N HIS A 399 -22.68 10.67 17.92
CA HIS A 399 -21.37 9.98 17.91
C HIS A 399 -21.07 9.30 19.25
N HIS A 400 -20.86 7.98 19.26
CA HIS A 400 -20.63 7.18 20.47
C HIS A 400 -19.40 7.65 21.28
N LEU A 401 -18.29 8.01 20.61
CA LEU A 401 -17.11 8.61 21.25
C LEU A 401 -17.41 9.92 22.00
N GLY A 402 -18.24 10.80 21.43
CA GLY A 402 -18.64 12.05 22.07
C GLY A 402 -19.47 11.82 23.34
N LEU A 403 -20.44 10.89 23.27
CA LEU A 403 -21.23 10.48 24.44
C LEU A 403 -20.35 9.88 25.52
N LEU A 404 -19.45 8.97 25.15
CA LEU A 404 -18.52 8.33 26.08
C LEU A 404 -17.62 9.35 26.78
N GLY A 405 -17.04 10.28 26.02
CA GLY A 405 -16.21 11.35 26.58
C GLY A 405 -16.97 12.25 27.56
N LEU A 406 -18.23 12.60 27.24
CA LEU A 406 -19.08 13.38 28.15
C LEU A 406 -19.44 12.62 29.44
N ILE A 407 -19.67 11.31 29.37
CA ILE A 407 -19.88 10.46 30.56
C ILE A 407 -18.67 10.58 31.50
N TYR A 408 -17.46 10.41 30.97
CA TYR A 408 -16.23 10.53 31.76
C TYR A 408 -16.01 11.95 32.32
N ALA A 409 -16.35 12.98 31.54
CA ALA A 409 -16.27 14.36 32.03
C ALA A 409 -17.24 14.62 33.20
N HIS A 410 -18.49 14.17 33.09
CA HIS A 410 -19.48 14.30 34.17
C HIS A 410 -19.14 13.42 35.39
N GLU A 411 -18.56 12.24 35.19
CA GLU A 411 -18.00 11.41 36.27
C GLU A 411 -16.92 12.19 37.05
N GLY A 412 -15.99 12.83 36.34
CA GLY A 412 -14.94 13.66 36.95
C GLY A 412 -15.47 14.87 37.72
N GLU A 413 -16.60 15.44 37.29
CA GLU A 413 -17.30 16.53 38.00
C GLU A 413 -18.14 16.04 39.20
N GLY A 414 -18.35 14.72 39.34
CA GLY A 414 -19.27 14.13 40.31
C GLY A 414 -20.75 14.25 39.93
N ALA A 415 -21.06 14.65 38.70
CA ALA A 415 -22.41 14.78 38.15
C ALA A 415 -22.95 13.42 37.65
N PHE A 416 -23.06 12.46 38.57
CA PHE A 416 -23.37 11.07 38.22
C PHE A 416 -24.74 10.87 37.54
N ASP A 417 -25.73 11.70 37.85
CA ASP A 417 -27.06 11.59 37.22
C ASP A 417 -27.00 11.92 35.72
N GLN A 418 -26.28 12.99 35.37
CA GLN A 418 -26.06 13.37 33.97
C GLN A 418 -25.26 12.31 33.21
N ALA A 419 -24.26 11.71 33.87
CA ALA A 419 -23.49 10.60 33.32
C ALA A 419 -24.38 9.36 33.06
N LYS A 420 -25.34 9.06 33.95
CA LYS A 420 -26.30 7.95 33.76
C LYS A 420 -27.28 8.21 32.62
N ASP A 421 -27.77 9.44 32.47
CA ASP A 421 -28.68 9.80 31.38
C ASP A 421 -27.99 9.57 30.01
N LEU A 422 -26.75 10.04 29.86
CA LEU A 422 -25.95 9.83 28.65
C LEU A 422 -25.63 8.36 28.39
N ALA A 423 -25.33 7.59 29.44
CA ALA A 423 -25.11 6.15 29.31
C ALA A 423 -26.40 5.40 28.91
N THR A 424 -27.58 5.91 29.30
CA THR A 424 -28.87 5.39 28.85
C THR A 424 -29.10 5.69 27.38
N THR A 425 -28.73 6.89 26.91
CA THR A 425 -28.75 7.22 25.47
C THR A 425 -27.87 6.27 24.64
N LEU A 426 -26.74 5.80 25.18
CA LEU A 426 -25.93 4.77 24.51
C LEU A 426 -26.65 3.42 24.36
N ILE A 427 -27.49 3.04 25.33
CA ILE A 427 -28.29 1.79 25.31
C ILE A 427 -29.45 1.89 24.33
N GLU A 428 -30.02 3.08 24.14
CA GLU A 428 -31.14 3.29 23.21
C GLU A 428 -30.72 3.22 21.74
N LYS A 429 -29.41 3.21 21.45
CA LYS A 429 -28.88 3.05 20.10
C LYS A 429 -29.10 1.64 19.55
N GLN A 430 -29.21 1.53 18.22
CA GLN A 430 -29.44 0.25 17.55
C GLN A 430 -28.18 -0.63 17.46
N ASP A 431 -26.99 -0.03 17.54
CA ASP A 431 -25.74 -0.77 17.41
C ASP A 431 -25.36 -1.48 18.72
N GLN A 432 -25.06 -2.78 18.60
CA GLN A 432 -24.73 -3.63 19.74
C GLN A 432 -23.50 -3.13 20.52
N TYR A 433 -22.56 -2.48 19.83
CA TYR A 433 -21.36 -1.92 20.43
C TYR A 433 -21.67 -0.75 21.38
N SER A 434 -22.50 0.22 20.97
CA SER A 434 -22.93 1.31 21.85
C SER A 434 -23.79 0.83 23.01
N GLN A 435 -24.66 -0.15 22.78
CA GLN A 435 -25.46 -0.76 23.85
C GLN A 435 -24.57 -1.41 24.92
N MET A 436 -23.55 -2.14 24.47
CA MET A 436 -22.54 -2.75 25.34
C MET A 436 -21.79 -1.69 26.15
N LEU A 437 -21.32 -0.63 25.50
CA LEU A 437 -20.65 0.49 26.19
C LEU A 437 -21.55 1.16 27.22
N GLY A 438 -22.82 1.41 26.89
CA GLY A 438 -23.78 2.01 27.80
C GLY A 438 -24.04 1.14 29.04
N HIS A 439 -24.24 -0.16 28.85
CA HIS A 439 -24.36 -1.12 29.96
C HIS A 439 -23.09 -1.16 30.83
N TYR A 440 -21.90 -1.17 30.22
CA TYR A 440 -20.65 -1.12 30.97
C TYR A 440 -20.53 0.15 31.82
N GLN A 441 -20.80 1.33 31.23
CA GLN A 441 -20.73 2.61 31.93
C GLN A 441 -21.75 2.70 33.07
N LEU A 442 -23.01 2.26 32.87
CA LEU A 442 -24.00 2.21 33.96
C LEU A 442 -23.57 1.26 35.09
N GLY A 443 -22.98 0.12 34.75
CA GLY A 443 -22.42 -0.81 35.72
C GLY A 443 -21.33 -0.17 36.57
N LYS A 444 -20.39 0.52 35.93
CA LYS A 444 -19.29 1.25 36.59
C LYS A 444 -19.79 2.40 37.47
N LEU A 445 -20.72 3.23 36.96
CA LEU A 445 -21.30 4.33 37.73
C LEU A 445 -22.09 3.82 38.95
N SER A 446 -22.82 2.71 38.80
CA SER A 446 -23.56 2.08 39.91
C SER A 446 -22.63 1.51 40.98
N LEU A 447 -21.46 0.97 40.58
CA LEU A 447 -20.41 0.56 41.51
C LEU A 447 -19.87 1.73 42.33
N GLN A 448 -19.59 2.86 41.69
CA GLN A 448 -19.09 4.08 42.36
C GLN A 448 -20.10 4.64 43.36
N GLN A 449 -21.39 4.49 43.10
CA GLN A 449 -22.47 4.87 44.01
C GLN A 449 -22.75 3.82 45.11
N GLY A 450 -22.06 2.67 45.11
CA GLY A 450 -22.23 1.61 46.10
C GLY A 450 -23.40 0.65 45.82
N ASN A 451 -24.08 0.77 44.68
CA ASN A 451 -25.22 -0.06 44.29
C ASN A 451 -24.76 -1.35 43.58
N GLN A 452 -24.20 -2.29 44.35
CA GLN A 452 -23.63 -3.54 43.81
C GLN A 452 -24.63 -4.39 43.00
N ARG A 453 -25.90 -4.44 43.42
CA ARG A 453 -26.95 -5.21 42.71
C ARG A 453 -27.26 -4.67 41.33
N GLU A 454 -27.41 -3.35 41.24
CA GLU A 454 -27.69 -2.66 39.99
C GLU A 454 -26.48 -2.80 39.05
N ALA A 455 -25.27 -2.64 39.59
CA ALA A 455 -24.04 -2.85 38.85
C ALA A 455 -23.92 -4.27 38.26
N SER A 456 -24.20 -5.30 39.05
CA SER A 456 -24.15 -6.70 38.61
C SER A 456 -25.06 -6.97 37.40
N GLN A 457 -26.29 -6.43 37.42
CA GLN A 457 -27.26 -6.59 36.32
C GLN A 457 -26.80 -5.91 35.02
N TYR A 458 -26.23 -4.71 35.11
CA TYR A 458 -25.72 -4.00 33.93
C TYR A 458 -24.44 -4.66 33.39
N LEU A 459 -23.52 -5.08 34.26
CA LEU A 459 -22.30 -5.77 33.87
C LEU A 459 -22.59 -7.15 33.27
N GLU A 460 -23.63 -7.86 33.71
CA GLU A 460 -24.07 -9.13 33.12
C GLU A 460 -24.48 -8.95 31.64
N LYS A 461 -25.18 -7.85 31.31
CA LYS A 461 -25.56 -7.53 29.94
C LYS A 461 -24.35 -7.14 29.07
N ALA A 462 -23.34 -6.48 29.66
CA ALA A 462 -22.09 -6.18 28.98
C ALA A 462 -21.20 -7.42 28.79
N ARG A 463 -21.42 -8.48 29.58
CA ARG A 463 -20.58 -9.70 29.61
C ARG A 463 -20.62 -10.53 28.33
N ALA A 464 -21.70 -10.40 27.54
CA ALA A 464 -21.80 -11.05 26.24
C ALA A 464 -20.68 -10.64 25.26
N TYR A 465 -19.90 -9.60 25.60
CA TYR A 465 -18.81 -9.04 24.80
C TYR A 465 -17.50 -8.93 25.60
N SER A 466 -17.27 -9.83 26.55
CA SER A 466 -16.08 -9.79 27.42
C SER A 466 -14.74 -9.86 26.68
N ASP A 467 -14.75 -10.30 25.43
CA ASP A 467 -13.56 -10.35 24.57
C ASP A 467 -13.08 -8.95 24.17
N VAL A 468 -13.98 -7.96 24.19
CA VAL A 468 -13.70 -6.55 23.81
C VAL A 468 -13.36 -5.69 25.03
N ILE A 469 -13.98 -5.95 26.19
CA ILE A 469 -13.69 -5.26 27.45
C ILE A 469 -13.40 -6.31 28.54
N PRO A 470 -12.13 -6.75 28.67
CA PRO A 470 -11.75 -7.83 29.57
C PRO A 470 -12.10 -7.55 31.04
N GLU A 471 -12.15 -6.28 31.42
CA GLU A 471 -12.43 -5.83 32.78
C GLU A 471 -13.87 -6.14 33.21
N VAL A 472 -14.83 -6.24 32.27
CA VAL A 472 -16.26 -6.49 32.58
C VAL A 472 -16.43 -7.74 33.44
N ASN A 473 -15.72 -8.82 33.10
CA ASN A 473 -15.77 -10.07 33.86
C ASN A 473 -15.26 -9.89 35.30
N GLN A 474 -14.14 -9.19 35.45
CA GLN A 474 -13.54 -8.94 36.76
C GLN A 474 -14.47 -8.11 37.66
N TRP A 475 -15.07 -7.05 37.11
CA TRP A 475 -16.01 -6.21 37.85
C TRP A 475 -17.30 -6.94 38.21
N TRP A 476 -17.83 -7.75 37.30
CA TRP A 476 -19.04 -8.55 37.54
C TRP A 476 -18.83 -9.60 38.64
N GLU A 477 -17.72 -10.35 38.58
CA GLU A 477 -17.39 -11.35 39.62
C GLU A 477 -17.25 -10.71 41.00
N ARG A 478 -16.63 -9.52 41.08
CA ARG A 478 -16.53 -8.76 42.32
C ARG A 478 -17.90 -8.38 42.87
N CYS A 479 -18.84 -7.95 42.03
CA CYS A 479 -20.21 -7.63 42.45
C CYS A 479 -20.93 -8.87 42.99
N LYS A 480 -20.86 -9.98 42.26
CA LYS A 480 -21.56 -11.22 42.62
C LYS A 480 -21.05 -11.83 43.92
N ASN A 481 -19.73 -11.87 44.11
CA ASN A 481 -19.13 -12.36 45.35
C ASN A 481 -19.54 -11.52 46.57
N ALA A 482 -19.66 -10.19 46.39
CA ALA A 482 -20.13 -9.31 47.46
C ALA A 482 -21.61 -9.52 47.79
N GLU A 483 -22.46 -9.76 46.78
CA GLU A 483 -23.87 -10.12 46.97
C GLU A 483 -24.06 -11.45 47.71
N ASP A 484 -23.28 -12.47 47.34
CA ASP A 484 -23.31 -13.80 47.97
C ASP A 484 -22.85 -13.75 49.43
N GLN A 485 -21.87 -12.91 49.77
CA GLN A 485 -21.46 -12.66 51.16
C GLN A 485 -22.57 -11.95 51.97
N VAL A 486 -23.27 -10.97 51.38
CA VAL A 486 -24.38 -10.28 52.04
C VAL A 486 -25.59 -11.21 52.22
N GLN A 487 -25.88 -12.10 51.26
CA GLN A 487 -26.93 -13.11 51.41
C GLN A 487 -26.55 -14.23 52.40
N GLY A 488 -25.29 -14.66 52.42
CA GLY A 488 -24.75 -15.60 53.40
C GLY A 488 -24.85 -15.06 54.83
N ASN A 489 -24.51 -13.80 55.04
CA ASN A 489 -24.65 -13.12 56.34
C ASN A 489 -26.12 -12.90 56.75
N LYS A 490 -27.04 -12.71 55.80
CA LYS A 490 -28.48 -12.67 56.10
C LYS A 490 -29.07 -14.04 56.44
N LYS A 491 -28.57 -15.12 55.84
CA LYS A 491 -28.97 -16.51 56.18
C LYS A 491 -28.47 -16.94 57.55
N THR A 492 -27.28 -16.51 57.96
CA THR A 492 -26.77 -16.76 59.33
C THR A 492 -27.48 -15.89 60.37
N ALA A 493 -27.81 -14.63 60.06
CA ALA A 493 -28.61 -13.77 60.94
C ALA A 493 -30.09 -14.21 61.06
N GLY A 494 -30.63 -14.91 60.04
CA GLY A 494 -31.98 -15.49 60.06
C GLY A 494 -32.13 -16.78 60.88
N ILE A 495 -31.04 -17.31 61.46
CA ILE A 495 -31.05 -18.51 62.33
C ILE A 495 -30.99 -18.14 63.83
N SER A 496 -30.80 -16.85 64.19
CA SER A 496 -30.82 -16.43 65.61
C SER A 496 -32.13 -15.73 66.01
N THR A 497 -33.23 -16.47 66.06
CA THR A 497 -34.39 -16.12 66.89
C THR A 497 -34.64 -17.26 67.89
N SER A 498 -33.95 -17.24 69.02
CA SER A 498 -34.34 -17.96 70.23
C SER A 498 -33.57 -17.48 71.46
N THR A 499 -34.26 -16.68 72.28
CA THR A 499 -34.25 -16.68 73.77
C THR A 499 -32.95 -16.45 74.57
N ALA A 500 -33.02 -15.43 75.45
CA ALA A 500 -32.55 -15.35 76.86
C ALA A 500 -31.82 -14.00 77.09
N GLU A 501 -32.48 -12.99 77.66
CA GLU A 501 -32.71 -12.74 79.10
C GLU A 501 -31.60 -11.89 79.76
N TRP A 502 -32.03 -10.69 80.20
CA TRP A 502 -31.40 -9.61 80.99
C TRP A 502 -30.44 -8.63 80.31
#